data_AF-A0A966F4K5-F1
#
_entry.id   AF-A0A966F4K5-F1
#
_cell.length_a   1.000
_cell.length_b   1.000
_cell.length_c   1.000
_cell.angle_alpha   90.00
_cell.angle_beta   90.00
_cell.angle_gamma   90.00
#
_symmetry.space_group_name_H-M   'P 1'
#
loop_
_entity.id
_entity.type
_entity.pdbx_description
1 polymer ?
#
loop_
_entity_poly.entity_id
_entity_poly.type
_entity_poly.pdbx_seq_one_letter_code
_entity_poly.pdbx_strand_id
1 'polypeptide(L)' 'MIKDTKINELFGIPIRTIQDMKNADKDNWRLKVYTFLKNQDEEALKDFLSKINSHEKNQNS' A
#
# COMPACT_ATOMS: atom_id res chain seq x y z
N MET A 1 6.01 -2.33 11.96
CA MET A 1 5.28 -2.95 10.83
C MET A 1 3.79 -2.66 10.97
N ILE A 2 3.20 -2.13 9.91
CA ILE A 2 1.78 -1.78 9.84
C ILE A 2 0.86 -3.01 9.88
N LYS A 3 -0.37 -2.88 10.39
CA LYS A 3 -1.39 -3.94 10.34
C LYS A 3 -2.11 -3.95 8.99
N ASP A 4 -2.58 -5.11 8.57
CA ASP A 4 -3.29 -5.29 7.28
C ASP A 4 -4.59 -4.46 7.26
N THR A 5 -5.24 -4.28 8.42
CA THR A 5 -6.40 -3.39 8.58
C THR A 5 -6.05 -1.94 8.24
N LYS A 6 -4.87 -1.48 8.66
CA LYS A 6 -4.43 -0.11 8.35
C LYS A 6 -4.04 0.04 6.88
N ILE A 7 -3.50 -1.00 6.24
CA ILE A 7 -3.29 -1.00 4.77
C ILE A 7 -4.64 -0.85 4.04
N ASN A 8 -5.68 -1.57 4.48
CA ASN A 8 -7.03 -1.43 3.95
C ASN A 8 -7.59 -0.01 4.13
N GLU A 9 -7.45 0.56 5.32
CA GLU A 9 -7.90 1.93 5.62
C GLU A 9 -7.19 3.00 4.77
N LEU A 10 -5.86 2.89 4.59
CA LEU A 10 -5.06 3.91 3.89
C LEU A 10 -5.19 3.84 2.36
N PHE A 11 -5.22 2.62 1.80
CA PHE A 11 -5.14 2.42 0.36
C PHE A 11 -6.47 1.92 -0.26
N GLY A 12 -7.48 1.63 0.56
CA GLY A 12 -8.75 1.07 0.07
C GLY A 12 -8.67 -0.36 -0.45
N ILE A 13 -7.53 -1.05 -0.27
CA ILE A 13 -7.32 -2.42 -0.75
C ILE A 13 -8.11 -3.39 0.15
N PRO A 14 -9.07 -4.19 -0.36
CA PRO A 14 -9.84 -5.11 0.47
C PRO A 14 -8.97 -6.10 1.23
N ILE A 15 -9.37 -6.45 2.47
CA ILE A 15 -8.61 -7.40 3.32
C ILE A 15 -8.35 -8.73 2.61
N ARG A 16 -9.34 -9.26 1.88
CA ARG A 16 -9.17 -10.49 1.10
C ARG A 16 -8.08 -10.35 0.03
N THR A 17 -8.05 -9.21 -0.67
CA THR A 17 -6.99 -8.92 -1.64
C THR A 17 -5.62 -8.81 -0.97
N ILE A 18 -5.52 -8.22 0.22
CA ILE A 18 -4.27 -8.16 0.99
C ILE A 18 -3.81 -9.59 1.37
N GLN A 19 -4.73 -10.46 1.76
CA GLN A 19 -4.41 -11.88 2.03
C GLN A 19 -3.93 -12.61 0.77
N ASP A 20 -4.59 -12.41 -0.37
CA ASP A 20 -4.17 -12.98 -1.65
C ASP A 20 -2.79 -12.47 -2.06
N MET A 21 -2.47 -11.20 -1.79
CA MET A 21 -1.15 -10.63 -2.05
C MET A 21 -0.07 -11.22 -1.14
N LYS A 22 -0.37 -11.39 0.15
CA LYS A 22 0.51 -12.00 1.14
C LYS A 22 0.83 -13.45 0.81
N ASN A 23 -0.12 -14.19 0.26
CA ASN A 23 -0.01 -15.61 -0.05
C ASN A 23 0.51 -15.88 -1.48
N ALA A 24 0.85 -14.84 -2.25
CA ALA A 24 1.36 -15.01 -3.61
C ALA A 24 2.78 -15.62 -3.62
N ASP A 25 3.14 -16.25 -4.75
CA ASP A 25 4.46 -16.84 -4.94
C ASP A 25 5.61 -15.82 -4.77
N LYS A 26 6.81 -16.29 -4.43
CA LYS A 26 7.96 -15.43 -4.13
C LYS A 26 8.34 -14.46 -5.24
N ASP A 27 8.22 -14.89 -6.49
CA ASP A 27 8.55 -14.06 -7.65
C ASP A 27 7.39 -13.14 -8.08
N ASN A 28 6.21 -13.32 -7.48
CA ASN A 28 5.01 -12.57 -7.78
C ASN A 28 5.13 -11.13 -7.27
N TRP A 29 4.79 -10.16 -8.14
CA TRP A 29 4.78 -8.74 -7.79
C TRP A 29 3.84 -8.43 -6.62
N ARG A 30 2.76 -9.21 -6.45
CA ARG A 30 1.81 -9.04 -5.35
C ARG A 30 2.48 -9.22 -3.99
N LEU A 31 3.33 -10.23 -3.85
CA LEU A 31 4.09 -10.44 -2.62
C LEU A 31 5.07 -9.30 -2.38
N LYS A 32 5.76 -8.84 -3.44
CA LYS A 32 6.71 -7.72 -3.35
C LYS A 32 6.03 -6.43 -2.87
N VAL A 33 4.85 -6.11 -3.40
CA VAL A 33 4.06 -4.95 -2.97
C VAL A 33 3.58 -5.12 -1.53
N TYR A 34 3.05 -6.28 -1.16
CA TYR A 34 2.63 -6.55 0.21
C TYR A 34 3.80 -6.40 1.20
N THR A 35 4.96 -6.98 0.89
CA THR A 35 6.17 -6.86 1.72
C THR A 35 6.63 -5.42 1.85
N PHE A 36 6.64 -4.65 0.75
CA PHE A 36 6.98 -3.23 0.80
C PHE A 36 6.08 -2.48 1.77
N LEU A 37 4.75 -2.61 1.63
CA LEU A 37 3.76 -1.95 2.49
C LEU A 37 3.91 -2.38 3.95
N LYS A 38 4.11 -3.69 4.20
CA LYS A 38 4.21 -4.26 5.54
C LYS A 38 5.42 -3.73 6.32
N ASN A 39 6.51 -3.47 5.60
CA ASN A 39 7.78 -3.01 6.15
C ASN A 39 7.84 -1.51 6.44
N GLN A 40 6.82 -0.74 6.05
CA GLN A 40 6.74 0.68 6.41
C GLN A 40 6.08 0.89 7.78
N ASP A 41 6.32 2.07 8.36
CA ASP A 41 5.44 2.64 9.38
C ASP A 41 4.27 3.41 8.73
N GLU A 42 3.31 3.79 9.56
CA GLU A 42 2.09 4.47 9.08
C GLU A 42 2.37 5.90 8.57
N GLU A 43 3.35 6.60 9.15
CA GLU A 43 3.69 7.98 8.78
C GLU A 43 4.32 8.03 7.39
N ALA A 44 5.27 7.14 7.09
CA ALA A 44 5.90 7.03 5.78
C ALA A 44 4.87 6.75 4.66
N LEU A 45 3.85 5.93 4.94
CA LEU A 45 2.80 5.62 3.97
C LEU A 45 1.85 6.80 3.74
N LYS A 46 1.53 7.57 4.80
CA LYS A 46 0.75 8.81 4.67
C LYS A 46 1.51 9.87 3.87
N ASP A 47 2.81 10.02 4.11
CA ASP A 47 3.68 10.92 3.36
C ASP A 47 3.81 10.51 1.89
N PHE A 48 3.86 9.21 1.61
CA PHE A 48 3.87 8.71 0.24
C PHE A 48 2.56 9.04 -0.48
N LEU A 49 1.42 8.80 0.15
CA LEU A 49 0.10 9.12 -0.39
C LEU A 49 -0.11 10.63 -0.61
N SER A 50 0.37 11.47 0.31
CA SER A 50 0.25 12.92 0.18
C SER A 50 1.04 13.44 -1.04
N LYS A 51 2.21 12.87 -1.31
CA LYS A 51 3.04 13.18 -2.49
C LYS A 51 2.36 12.77 -3.80
N ILE A 52 1.74 11.58 -3.84
CA ILE A 52 0.97 11.12 -5.01
C ILE A 52 -0.19 12.08 -5.29
N ASN A 53 -1.02 12.35 -4.28
CA ASN A 53 -2.19 13.22 -4.43
C ASN A 53 -1.82 14.65 -4.85
N SER A 54 -0.67 15.15 -4.39
CA SER A 54 -0.15 16.46 -4.78
C SER A 54 0.33 16.48 -6.24
N HIS A 55 0.93 15.39 -6.71
CA HIS A 55 1.33 15.24 -8.11
C HIS A 55 0.14 15.14 -9.06
N GLU A 56 -0.90 14.39 -8.70
CA GLU A 56 -2.10 14.25 -9.53
C GLU A 56 -2.87 15.57 -9.69
N LYS A 57 -2.92 16.40 -8.64
CA LYS A 57 -3.54 17.73 -8.71
C LYS A 57 -2.84 18.68 -9.69
N ASN A 58 -1.51 18.60 -9.77
CA ASN A 58 -0.71 19.46 -10.63
C ASN A 58 -0.72 19.02 -12.11
N GLN A 59 -1.15 17.79 -12.42
CA GLN A 59 -1.27 17.32 -13.81
C GLN A 59 -2.66 17.53 -14.42
N ASN A 60 -3.66 17.84 -13.60
CA ASN A 60 -5.05 18.05 -14.00
C ASN A 60 -5.51 19.53 -13.85
N SER A 61 -4.59 20.45 -13.56
CA SER A 61 -4.84 21.91 -13.49
C SER A 61 -4.19 22.61 -14.67
#